data_AF-A0A9N7R8Y8-F1
#
_entry.id   AF-A0A9N7R8Y8-F1
#
_cell.length_a   1.000
_cell.length_b   1.000
_cell.length_c   1.000
_cell.angle_alpha   90.00
_cell.angle_beta   90.00
_cell.angle_gamma   90.00
#
_symmetry.space_group_name_H-M   'P 1'
#
loop_
_entity.id
_entity.type
_entity.pdbx_description
1 polymer ?
#
loop_
_entity_poly.entity_id
_entity_poly.type
_entity_poly.pdbx_seq_one_letter_code
_entity_poly.pdbx_strand_id
1 'polypeptide(L)'
;MNSALVMKIGWSLLTKPHALWVRLLLAKYKLNPTVMTTKYVFSKGLALLRAISMVWSFVHSGVRLSVGDEVTVRFWWDIWTHNTQPLLYEVLGPIPDHQLDWTVRDYIDESGQWKWELCSHLVSAGTLIRIAAFPPPSRLAGPDTMYWDFLENGCFTTKSAYLSLVHT
;
A
#
# COMPACT_ATOMS: atom_id res chain seq x y z
N MET A 1 2.63 -9.11 25.21
CA MET A 1 1.56 -8.71 24.25
C MET A 1 1.77 -9.53 22.98
N ASN A 2 0.74 -10.17 22.42
CA ASN A 2 0.91 -11.01 21.24
C ASN A 2 0.91 -10.15 19.96
N SER A 3 2.09 -9.65 19.58
CA SER A 3 2.27 -8.72 18.47
C SER A 3 1.74 -9.25 17.13
N ALA A 4 1.85 -10.56 16.87
CA ALA A 4 1.34 -11.17 15.64
C ALA A 4 -0.21 -11.12 15.54
N LEU A 5 -0.92 -11.27 16.66
CA LEU A 5 -2.39 -11.08 16.68
C LEU A 5 -2.77 -9.62 16.46
N VAL A 6 -2.00 -8.68 17.01
CA VAL A 6 -2.22 -7.24 16.77
C VAL A 6 -1.96 -6.89 15.31
N MET A 7 -0.93 -7.48 14.68
CA MET A 7 -0.68 -7.35 13.24
C MET A 7 -1.86 -7.86 12.41
N LYS A 8 -2.49 -8.97 12.81
CA LYS A 8 -3.70 -9.48 12.14
C LYS A 8 -4.85 -8.47 12.17
N ILE A 9 -5.03 -7.78 13.28
CA ILE A 9 -6.05 -6.73 13.42
C ILE A 9 -5.69 -5.53 12.53
N GLY A 10 -4.42 -5.10 12.52
CA GLY A 10 -3.93 -4.06 11.63
C GLY A 10 -4.12 -4.40 10.15
N TRP A 11 -3.79 -5.63 9.74
CA TRP A 11 -4.03 -6.12 8.38
C TRP A 11 -5.52 -6.13 8.01
N SER A 12 -6.38 -6.58 8.92
CA SER A 12 -7.83 -6.59 8.68
C SER A 12 -8.43 -5.17 8.61
N LEU A 13 -7.79 -4.19 9.24
CA LEU A 13 -8.19 -2.79 9.17
C LEU A 13 -7.97 -2.24 7.75
N LEU A 14 -6.88 -2.67 7.09
CA LEU A 14 -6.53 -2.30 5.71
C LEU A 14 -7.36 -3.06 4.67
N THR A 15 -7.47 -4.38 4.82
CA THR A 15 -8.07 -5.25 3.81
C THR A 15 -9.59 -5.36 3.88
N LYS A 16 -10.21 -4.99 5.01
CA LYS A 16 -11.66 -5.10 5.21
C LYS A 16 -12.28 -3.77 5.66
N PRO A 17 -12.17 -2.69 4.87
CA PRO A 17 -12.68 -1.37 5.24
C PRO A 17 -14.20 -1.35 5.48
N HIS A 18 -14.94 -2.26 4.84
CA HIS A 18 -16.40 -2.35 4.98
C HIS A 18 -16.88 -3.14 6.20
N ALA A 19 -16.00 -3.83 6.93
CA ALA A 19 -16.40 -4.56 8.12
C ALA A 19 -16.99 -3.61 9.17
N LEU A 20 -18.09 -4.00 9.81
CA LEU A 20 -18.81 -3.14 10.77
C LEU A 20 -17.92 -2.61 11.88
N TRP A 21 -17.04 -3.45 12.43
CA TRP A 21 -16.12 -3.05 13.49
C TRP A 21 -15.07 -2.03 13.00
N VAL A 22 -14.62 -2.13 11.74
CA VAL A 22 -13.70 -1.17 11.10
C VAL A 22 -14.41 0.16 10.93
N ARG A 23 -15.60 0.16 10.31
CA ARG A 23 -16.41 1.38 10.11
C ARG A 23 -16.73 2.08 11.43
N LEU A 24 -17.13 1.32 12.44
CA LEU A 24 -17.44 1.86 13.77
C LEU A 24 -16.20 2.45 14.45
N LEU A 25 -15.05 1.78 14.32
CA LEU A 25 -13.79 2.26 14.87
C LEU A 25 -13.32 3.54 14.15
N LEU A 26 -13.36 3.57 12.81
CA LEU A 26 -13.02 4.76 12.03
C LEU A 26 -13.94 5.94 12.37
N ALA A 27 -15.25 5.71 12.44
CA ALA A 27 -16.23 6.75 12.77
C ALA A 27 -16.05 7.29 14.19
N LYS A 28 -15.88 6.40 15.18
CA LYS A 28 -15.72 6.77 16.59
C LYS A 28 -14.48 7.63 16.84
N TYR A 29 -13.38 7.30 16.17
CA TYR A 29 -12.09 7.98 16.35
C TYR A 29 -11.78 9.01 15.26
N LYS A 30 -12.74 9.26 14.34
CA LYS A 30 -12.61 10.19 13.20
C LYS A 30 -11.34 9.92 12.38
N LEU A 31 -11.03 8.65 12.16
CA LEU A 31 -9.87 8.22 11.39
C LEU A 31 -10.25 8.15 9.91
N ASN A 32 -9.37 8.65 9.05
CA ASN A 32 -9.58 8.62 7.61
C ASN A 32 -9.03 7.31 7.02
N PRO A 33 -9.81 6.54 6.24
CA PRO A 33 -9.34 5.30 5.62
C PRO A 33 -8.12 5.48 4.69
N THR A 34 -8.01 6.63 4.00
CA THR A 34 -6.85 6.91 3.12
C THR A 34 -5.55 7.16 3.89
N VAL A 35 -5.64 7.50 5.19
CA VAL A 35 -4.48 7.77 6.05
C VAL A 35 -3.85 6.47 6.56
N MET A 36 -4.53 5.33 6.40
CA MET A 36 -4.03 4.03 6.86
C MET A 36 -2.92 3.45 5.98
N THR A 37 -2.61 4.06 4.84
CA THR A 37 -1.40 3.75 4.07
C THR A 37 -0.19 4.56 4.52
N THR A 38 -0.32 5.45 5.50
CA THR A 38 0.79 6.26 6.03
C THR A 38 1.16 5.86 7.46
N LYS A 39 2.39 6.19 7.89
CA LYS A 39 2.87 5.96 9.26
C LYS A 39 1.99 6.74 10.24
N TYR A 40 1.01 6.08 10.86
CA TYR A 40 0.10 6.72 11.79
C TYR A 40 0.41 6.37 13.24
N VAL A 41 0.38 7.39 14.10
CA VAL A 41 0.45 7.22 15.56
C VAL A 41 -0.96 7.40 16.10
N PHE A 42 -1.64 6.30 16.43
CA PHE A 42 -2.95 6.36 17.07
C PHE A 42 -2.78 6.87 18.52
N SER A 43 -2.92 8.19 18.72
CA SER A 43 -2.53 8.84 19.99
C SER A 43 -3.65 8.96 21.04
N LYS A 44 -4.93 8.69 20.72
CA LYS A 44 -6.03 8.89 21.68
C LYS A 44 -6.96 7.67 21.83
N GLY A 45 -7.00 7.13 23.06
CA GLY A 45 -8.22 6.55 23.65
C GLY A 45 -8.30 5.04 23.86
N LEU A 46 -7.73 4.19 22.99
CA LEU A 46 -7.91 2.73 23.07
C LEU A 46 -6.57 1.97 23.16
N ALA A 47 -6.46 1.04 24.11
CA ALA A 47 -5.30 0.16 24.25
C ALA A 47 -5.00 -0.63 22.97
N LEU A 48 -6.05 -1.05 22.24
CA LEU A 48 -5.93 -1.71 20.94
C LEU A 48 -5.28 -0.81 19.89
N LEU A 49 -5.72 0.45 19.77
CA LEU A 49 -5.13 1.39 18.81
C LEU A 49 -3.66 1.68 19.12
N ARG A 50 -3.31 1.78 20.41
CA ARG A 50 -1.91 1.91 20.84
C ARG A 50 -1.10 0.66 20.48
N ALA A 51 -1.64 -0.53 20.70
CA ALA A 51 -0.98 -1.77 20.32
C ALA A 51 -0.78 -1.85 18.80
N ILE A 52 -1.79 -1.46 18.01
CA ILE A 52 -1.70 -1.42 16.55
C ILE A 52 -0.61 -0.43 16.12
N SER A 53 -0.53 0.77 16.72
CA SER A 53 0.56 1.73 16.44
C SER A 53 1.95 1.11 16.62
N MET A 54 2.15 0.30 17.67
CA MET A 54 3.45 -0.31 17.95
C MET A 54 3.89 -1.31 16.89
N VAL A 55 2.95 -2.02 16.27
CA VAL A 55 3.24 -3.01 15.21
C VAL A 55 3.03 -2.46 13.80
N TRP A 56 2.60 -1.20 13.68
CA TRP A 56 2.16 -0.62 12.41
C TRP A 56 3.26 -0.60 11.37
N SER A 57 4.50 -0.31 11.78
CA SER A 57 5.67 -0.35 10.90
C SER A 57 5.88 -1.73 10.27
N PHE A 58 5.65 -2.81 11.03
CA PHE A 58 5.78 -4.19 10.55
C PHE A 58 4.61 -4.62 9.68
N VAL A 59 3.39 -4.19 10.00
CA VAL A 59 2.23 -4.40 9.11
C VAL A 59 2.48 -3.70 7.78
N HIS A 60 2.89 -2.43 7.83
CA HIS A 60 3.16 -1.64 6.64
C HIS A 60 4.32 -2.21 5.80
N SER A 61 5.38 -2.72 6.43
CA SER A 61 6.51 -3.31 5.70
C SER A 61 6.15 -4.59 4.95
N GLY A 62 5.15 -5.34 5.42
CA GLY A 62 4.64 -6.53 4.75
C GLY A 62 3.47 -6.29 3.79
N VAL A 63 2.89 -5.09 3.77
CA VAL A 63 1.82 -4.75 2.82
C VAL A 63 2.44 -4.37 1.48
N ARG A 64 1.95 -5.02 0.42
CA ARG A 64 2.20 -4.63 -0.97
C ARG A 64 0.88 -4.52 -1.69
N LEU A 65 0.84 -3.66 -2.71
CA LEU A 65 -0.32 -3.46 -3.55
C LEU A 65 -0.08 -4.12 -4.91
N SER A 66 -0.99 -5.00 -5.30
CA SER A 66 -1.12 -5.48 -6.66
C SER A 66 -2.05 -4.53 -7.41
N VAL A 67 -1.54 -4.00 -8.51
CA VAL A 67 -2.27 -3.10 -9.38
C VAL A 67 -3.28 -3.90 -10.21
N GLY A 68 -4.55 -3.53 -10.09
CA GLY A 68 -5.68 -4.01 -10.89
C GLY A 68 -6.23 -2.91 -11.80
N ASP A 69 -7.54 -2.95 -12.07
CA ASP A 69 -8.28 -1.93 -12.85
C ASP A 69 -8.98 -0.89 -11.97
N GLU A 70 -8.87 -0.99 -10.64
CA GLU A 70 -9.47 0.00 -9.75
C GLU A 70 -8.60 1.27 -9.65
N VAL A 71 -9.22 2.38 -9.26
CA VAL A 71 -8.60 3.72 -9.25
C VAL A 71 -8.05 4.03 -7.85
N THR A 72 -7.44 3.05 -7.18
CA THR A 72 -7.09 3.21 -5.75
C THR A 72 -5.59 3.33 -5.50
N VAL A 73 -4.75 2.70 -6.32
CA VAL A 73 -3.29 2.75 -6.13
C VAL A 73 -2.72 4.07 -6.67
N ARG A 74 -2.14 4.87 -5.78
CA ARG A 74 -1.42 6.11 -6.13
C ARG A 74 -0.03 5.78 -6.66
N PHE A 75 0.30 6.32 -7.82
CA PHE A 75 1.52 5.97 -8.54
C PHE A 75 2.79 6.25 -7.73
N TRP A 76 2.87 7.41 -7.08
CA TRP A 76 4.06 7.84 -6.34
C TRP A 76 4.11 7.41 -4.88
N TRP A 77 2.96 7.43 -4.20
CA TRP A 77 2.87 7.24 -2.76
C TRP A 77 2.82 5.78 -2.32
N ASP A 78 2.26 4.92 -3.16
CA ASP A 78 1.98 3.53 -2.78
C ASP A 78 3.09 2.58 -3.30
N ILE A 79 3.32 1.49 -2.57
CA ILE A 79 4.38 0.51 -2.91
C ILE A 79 3.77 -0.60 -3.77
N TRP A 80 3.84 -0.39 -5.09
CA TRP A 80 3.30 -1.35 -6.07
C TRP A 80 4.37 -1.97 -6.99
N THR A 81 5.58 -1.43 -7.05
CA THR A 81 6.65 -1.91 -7.95
C THR A 81 7.58 -2.98 -7.33
N HIS A 82 7.06 -3.88 -6.47
CA HIS A 82 7.85 -4.89 -5.73
C HIS A 82 9.10 -4.35 -5.00
N ASN A 83 9.12 -3.06 -4.65
CA ASN A 83 10.25 -2.42 -3.98
C ASN A 83 9.97 -2.26 -2.47
N THR A 84 10.98 -1.89 -1.70
CA THR A 84 10.83 -1.63 -0.25
C THR A 84 10.29 -0.23 0.05
N GLN A 85 10.33 0.68 -0.93
CA GLN A 85 9.94 2.08 -0.77
C GLN A 85 9.05 2.57 -1.92
N PRO A 86 8.21 3.58 -1.69
CA PRO A 86 7.43 4.24 -2.74
C PRO A 86 8.32 4.86 -3.81
N LEU A 87 7.79 4.96 -5.04
CA LEU A 87 8.50 5.58 -6.17
C LEU A 87 8.87 7.04 -5.89
N LEU A 88 8.10 7.74 -5.05
CA LEU A 88 8.39 9.12 -4.62
C LEU A 88 9.81 9.32 -4.07
N TYR A 89 10.42 8.30 -3.48
CA TYR A 89 11.78 8.38 -2.93
C TYR A 89 12.89 8.16 -3.97
N GLU A 90 12.55 7.70 -5.17
CA GLU A 90 13.49 7.46 -6.28
C GLU A 90 13.44 8.53 -7.38
N VAL A 91 12.71 9.61 -7.12
CA VAL A 91 12.48 10.67 -8.10
C VAL A 91 13.74 11.54 -8.23
N LEU A 92 14.12 11.83 -9.47
CA LEU A 92 15.31 12.62 -9.81
C LEU A 92 15.03 14.13 -9.93
N GLY A 93 13.75 14.52 -10.03
CA GLY A 93 13.32 15.92 -10.23
C GLY A 93 12.01 16.25 -9.51
N PRO A 94 11.52 17.50 -9.60
CA PRO A 94 10.25 17.88 -9.00
C PRO A 94 9.08 17.25 -9.76
N ILE A 95 8.24 16.48 -9.07
CA ILE A 95 6.95 16.03 -9.61
C ILE A 95 5.98 17.22 -9.58
N PRO A 96 5.22 17.48 -10.66
CA PRO A 96 4.16 18.48 -10.64
C PRO A 96 3.11 18.16 -9.56
N ASP A 97 2.67 19.16 -8.78
CA ASP A 97 1.74 18.95 -7.66
C ASP A 97 0.46 18.19 -8.04
N HIS A 98 -0.08 18.45 -9.23
CA HIS A 98 -1.28 17.78 -9.73
C HIS A 98 -1.06 16.29 -10.02
N GLN A 99 0.17 15.86 -10.30
CA GLN A 99 0.52 14.46 -10.56
C GLN A 99 0.83 13.67 -9.29
N LEU A 100 1.05 14.36 -8.16
CA LEU A 100 1.46 13.72 -6.91
C LEU A 100 0.42 12.71 -6.41
N ASP A 101 -0.86 13.05 -6.59
CA ASP A 101 -2.01 12.24 -6.20
C ASP A 101 -2.59 11.39 -7.34
N TRP A 102 -1.94 11.38 -8.51
CA TRP A 102 -2.36 10.54 -9.62
C TRP A 102 -2.24 9.06 -9.30
N THR A 103 -3.22 8.32 -9.79
CA THR A 103 -3.27 6.87 -9.69
C THR A 103 -2.46 6.22 -10.79
N VAL A 104 -2.17 4.93 -10.63
CA VAL A 104 -1.47 4.16 -11.67
C VAL A 104 -2.25 4.18 -13.00
N ARG A 105 -3.58 4.26 -12.95
CA ARG A 105 -4.45 4.36 -14.13
C ARG A 105 -4.25 5.67 -14.91
N ASP A 106 -3.95 6.77 -14.23
CA ASP A 106 -3.77 8.08 -14.90
C ASP A 106 -2.52 8.10 -15.79
N TYR A 107 -1.54 7.26 -15.45
CA TYR A 107 -0.31 7.02 -16.23
C TYR A 107 -0.49 6.05 -17.42
N ILE A 108 -1.73 5.72 -17.79
CA ILE A 108 -2.06 4.81 -18.89
C ILE A 108 -2.90 5.54 -19.92
N ASP A 109 -2.65 5.27 -21.19
CA ASP A 109 -3.41 5.80 -22.31
C ASP A 109 -4.67 4.99 -22.63
N GLU A 110 -5.45 5.46 -23.60
CA GLU A 110 -6.67 4.79 -24.03
C GLU A 110 -6.40 3.43 -24.70
N SER A 111 -5.18 3.19 -25.16
CA SER A 111 -4.73 1.93 -25.76
C SER A 111 -4.26 0.91 -24.73
N GLY A 112 -4.24 1.27 -23.44
CA GLY A 112 -3.77 0.42 -22.35
C GLY A 112 -2.24 0.36 -22.25
N GLN A 113 -1.54 1.35 -22.77
CA GLN A 113 -0.08 1.47 -22.69
C GLN A 113 0.33 2.56 -21.70
N TRP A 114 1.53 2.42 -21.14
CA TRP A 114 2.12 3.41 -20.24
C TRP A 114 2.42 4.71 -20.98
N LYS A 115 1.99 5.83 -20.39
CA LYS A 115 2.33 7.21 -20.80
C LYS A 115 3.72 7.58 -20.30
N TRP A 116 4.75 6.98 -20.90
CA TRP A 116 6.15 7.17 -20.47
C TRP A 116 6.61 8.62 -20.51
N GLU A 117 6.03 9.45 -21.39
CA GLU A 117 6.32 10.88 -21.49
C GLU A 117 6.09 11.63 -20.17
N LEU A 118 5.17 11.15 -19.33
CA LEU A 118 4.82 11.80 -18.07
C LEU A 118 5.83 11.52 -16.95
N CYS A 119 6.49 10.35 -16.96
CA CYS A 119 7.32 9.91 -15.85
C CYS A 119 8.78 9.58 -16.21
N SER A 120 9.12 9.40 -17.48
CA SER A 120 10.46 8.97 -17.92
C SER A 120 11.58 9.93 -17.53
N HIS A 121 11.27 11.22 -17.45
CA HIS A 121 12.19 12.27 -17.03
C HIS A 121 12.30 12.42 -15.51
N LEU A 122 11.37 11.81 -14.75
CA LEU A 122 11.29 11.93 -13.29
C LEU A 122 12.01 10.79 -12.57
N VAL A 123 12.31 9.68 -13.24
CA VAL A 123 12.89 8.49 -12.61
C VAL A 123 14.09 7.97 -13.40
N SER A 124 14.91 7.16 -12.74
CA SER A 124 16.07 6.52 -13.39
C SER A 124 15.64 5.46 -14.43
N ALA A 125 16.54 5.15 -15.37
CA ALA A 125 16.31 4.06 -16.33
C ALA A 125 16.06 2.71 -15.65
N GLY A 126 16.72 2.44 -14.52
CA GLY A 126 16.49 1.22 -13.74
C GLY A 126 15.07 1.16 -13.15
N THR A 127 14.58 2.29 -12.64
CA THR A 127 13.22 2.42 -12.12
C THR A 127 12.18 2.24 -13.25
N LEU A 128 12.44 2.80 -14.44
CA LEU A 128 11.55 2.61 -15.61
C LEU A 128 11.46 1.16 -16.05
N ILE A 129 12.59 0.45 -16.14
CA ILE A 129 12.59 -0.98 -16.47
C ILE A 129 11.78 -1.75 -15.44
N ARG A 130 11.89 -1.40 -14.15
CA ARG A 130 11.11 -2.02 -13.09
C ARG A 130 9.61 -1.75 -13.24
N ILE A 131 9.21 -0.53 -13.59
CA ILE A 131 7.81 -0.19 -13.87
C ILE A 131 7.31 -0.96 -15.09
N ALA A 132 8.11 -1.02 -16.16
CA ALA A 132 7.77 -1.72 -17.41
C ALA A 132 7.63 -3.24 -17.25
N ALA A 133 8.23 -3.82 -16.21
CA ALA A 133 8.03 -5.23 -15.87
C ALA A 133 6.61 -5.53 -15.36
N PHE A 134 5.85 -4.51 -14.94
CA PHE A 134 4.44 -4.66 -14.59
C PHE A 134 3.57 -4.41 -15.82
N PRO A 135 2.64 -5.33 -16.12
CA PRO A 135 1.64 -5.05 -17.14
C PRO A 135 0.80 -3.84 -16.72
N PRO A 136 0.47 -2.93 -17.65
CA PRO A 136 -0.48 -1.86 -17.37
C PRO A 136 -1.80 -2.43 -16.82
N PRO A 137 -2.44 -1.78 -15.83
CA PRO A 137 -3.85 -1.98 -15.50
C PRO A 137 -4.71 -2.32 -16.70
N SER A 138 -5.35 -3.48 -16.64
CA SER A 138 -6.33 -3.89 -17.62
C SER A 138 -7.61 -4.32 -16.91
N ARG A 139 -8.77 -4.12 -17.55
CA ARG A 139 -10.08 -4.54 -17.02
C ARG A 139 -10.15 -6.03 -16.68
N LEU A 140 -9.25 -6.84 -17.25
CA LEU A 140 -9.15 -8.28 -17.01
C LEU A 140 -8.39 -8.61 -15.70
N ALA A 141 -7.62 -7.68 -15.14
CA ALA A 141 -6.82 -7.89 -13.94
C ALA A 141 -7.66 -7.93 -12.65
N GLY A 142 -8.93 -7.48 -12.68
CA GLY A 142 -9.79 -7.41 -11.51
C GLY A 142 -9.47 -6.21 -10.60
N PRO A 143 -10.00 -6.18 -9.37
CA PRO A 143 -9.81 -5.05 -8.45
C PRO A 143 -8.39 -4.97 -7.91
N ASP A 144 -8.00 -3.78 -7.43
CA ASP A 144 -6.74 -3.59 -6.72
C ASP A 144 -6.74 -4.45 -5.45
N THR A 145 -5.66 -5.20 -5.21
CA THR A 145 -5.59 -6.09 -4.04
C THR A 145 -4.33 -5.86 -3.23
N MET A 146 -4.47 -5.89 -1.91
CA MET A 146 -3.33 -5.92 -1.00
C MET A 146 -2.91 -7.36 -0.76
N TYR A 147 -1.62 -7.63 -0.83
CA TYR A 147 -1.06 -8.94 -0.51
C TYR A 147 0.09 -8.82 0.50
N TRP A 148 0.33 -9.92 1.22
CA TRP A 148 1.31 -10.03 2.28
C TRP A 148 2.65 -10.55 1.72
N ASP A 149 3.67 -9.70 1.74
CA ASP A 149 4.98 -9.95 1.09
C ASP A 149 5.77 -11.12 1.70
N PHE A 150 5.51 -11.46 2.96
CA PHE A 150 6.24 -12.52 3.67
C PHE A 150 5.73 -13.94 3.39
N LEU A 151 4.81 -14.11 2.44
CA LEU A 151 4.28 -15.40 2.00
C LEU A 151 4.09 -15.39 0.48
N GLU A 152 4.55 -16.44 -0.20
CA GLU A 152 4.46 -16.57 -1.66
C GLU A 152 3.02 -16.55 -2.19
N ASN A 153 2.04 -16.96 -1.37
CA ASN A 153 0.62 -16.91 -1.73
C ASN A 153 -0.06 -15.57 -1.41
N GLY A 154 0.69 -14.57 -0.95
CA GLY A 154 0.18 -13.24 -0.62
C GLY A 154 -0.80 -13.19 0.57
N CYS A 155 -1.03 -14.31 1.26
CA CYS A 155 -2.03 -14.40 2.32
C CYS A 155 -1.42 -14.02 3.68
N PHE A 156 -2.09 -13.14 4.42
CA PHE A 156 -1.70 -12.86 5.79
C PHE A 156 -2.04 -14.04 6.71
N THR A 157 -1.05 -14.54 7.46
CA THR A 157 -1.27 -15.50 8.55
C THR A 157 -0.61 -15.03 9.83
N THR A 158 -1.19 -15.39 10.98
CA THR A 158 -0.57 -15.07 12.28
C THR A 158 0.82 -15.71 12.41
N LYS A 159 1.06 -16.84 11.73
CA LYS A 159 2.36 -17.53 11.69
C LYS A 159 3.41 -16.74 10.92
N SER A 160 3.10 -16.26 9.71
CA SER A 160 4.04 -15.44 8.93
C SER A 160 4.32 -14.10 9.61
N ALA A 161 3.30 -13.48 10.22
CA ALA A 161 3.47 -12.28 11.02
C ALA A 161 4.37 -12.49 12.25
N TYR A 162 4.26 -13.65 12.91
CA TYR A 162 5.17 -14.00 14.00
C TYR A 162 6.60 -14.19 13.50
N LEU A 163 6.81 -14.91 12.39
CA LEU A 163 8.13 -15.11 11.81
C LEU A 163 8.78 -13.79 11.37
N SER A 164 8.01 -12.85 10.81
CA SER A 164 8.53 -11.53 10.45
C SER A 164 8.98 -10.69 11.66
N LEU A 165 8.53 -11.03 12.88
CA LEU A 165 8.95 -10.35 14.11
C LEU A 165 10.15 -11.04 14.80
N VAL A 166 10.40 -12.31 14.50
CA VAL A 166 11.47 -13.11 15.14
C VAL A 166 12.77 -13.06 14.33
N HIS A 167 12.68 -12.79 13.03
CA HIS A 167 13.84 -12.70 12.13
C HIS A 167 14.35 -11.26 11.88
N THR A 168 13.98 -10.30 12.75
CA THR A 168 14.56 -8.94 12.81
C THR A 168 15.55 -8.83 13.95
#